data_AF-A0A2R4BG24-F1
#
_entry.id   AF-A0A2R4BG24-F1
#
_cell.length_a   1.000
_cell.length_b   1.000
_cell.length_c   1.000
_cell.angle_alpha   90.00
_cell.angle_beta   90.00
_cell.angle_gamma   90.00
#
_symmetry.space_group_name_H-M   'P 1'
#
loop_
_entity.id
_entity.type
_entity.pdbx_description
1 polymer ?
#
loop_
_entity_poly.entity_id
_entity_poly.type
_entity_poly.pdbx_seq_one_letter_code
_entity_poly.pdbx_strand_id
1 'polypeptide(L)'
;MTTRNPSKARVAAHRAMALAALRSNSSLAVRLNRYNHHRAIQRSLEAQSNACAWLENLEGDAWADACEEIAAALKTKEVSHA
;
A
#
# COMPACT_ATOMS: atom_id res chain seq x y z
N MET A 1 -19.30 -16.05 -13.68
CA MET A 1 -18.00 -16.29 -13.03
C MET A 1 -17.39 -14.95 -12.65
N THR A 2 -17.34 -14.61 -11.36
CA THR A 2 -16.72 -13.37 -10.87
C THR A 2 -15.21 -13.59 -10.80
N THR A 3 -14.45 -12.98 -11.70
CA THR A 3 -12.98 -12.97 -11.69
C THR A 3 -12.49 -12.22 -10.45
N ARG A 4 -12.16 -12.96 -9.39
CA ARG A 4 -11.64 -12.38 -8.15
C ARG A 4 -10.22 -11.90 -8.40
N ASN A 5 -9.97 -10.60 -8.27
CA ASN A 5 -8.63 -10.02 -8.44
C ASN A 5 -7.62 -10.78 -7.55
N PRO A 6 -6.58 -11.40 -8.14
CA PRO A 6 -5.63 -12.23 -7.40
C PRO A 6 -4.86 -11.44 -6.33
N SER A 7 -4.63 -10.14 -6.53
CA SER A 7 -3.98 -9.30 -5.51
C SER A 7 -4.84 -9.19 -4.25
N LYS A 8 -6.13 -8.86 -4.41
CA LYS A 8 -7.11 -8.76 -3.31
C LYS A 8 -7.30 -10.10 -2.61
N ALA A 9 -7.26 -11.20 -3.35
CA ALA A 9 -7.32 -12.55 -2.78
C ALA A 9 -6.10 -12.86 -1.87
N ARG A 10 -4.89 -12.51 -2.31
CA ARG A 10 -3.67 -12.68 -1.50
C ARG A 10 -3.68 -11.83 -0.23
N VAL A 11 -4.12 -10.57 -0.32
CA VAL A 11 -4.29 -9.69 0.85
C VAL A 11 -5.23 -10.33 1.87
N ALA A 12 -6.39 -10.82 1.43
CA ALA A 12 -7.35 -11.50 2.30
C ALA A 12 -6.79 -12.79 2.91
N ALA A 13 -6.03 -13.58 2.15
CA ALA A 13 -5.39 -14.79 2.64
C ALA A 13 -4.39 -14.49 3.78
N HIS A 14 -3.52 -13.49 3.61
CA HIS A 14 -2.59 -13.11 4.68
C HIS A 14 -3.30 -12.55 5.92
N ARG A 15 -4.43 -11.85 5.78
CA ARG A 15 -5.27 -11.46 6.92
C ARG A 15 -5.77 -12.69 7.68
N ALA A 16 -6.29 -13.69 6.97
CA ALA A 16 -6.77 -14.94 7.58
C ALA A 16 -5.64 -15.71 8.26
N MET A 17 -4.48 -15.84 7.61
CA MET A 17 -3.30 -16.51 8.18
C MET A 17 -2.77 -15.79 9.43
N ALA A 18 -2.77 -14.46 9.45
CA ALA A 18 -2.40 -13.68 10.64
C ALA A 18 -3.33 -14.00 11.83
N LEU A 19 -4.64 -14.05 11.61
CA LEU A 19 -5.61 -14.41 12.65
C LEU A 19 -5.48 -15.88 13.08
N ALA A 20 -5.21 -16.79 12.15
CA ALA A 20 -4.94 -18.19 12.47
C ALA A 20 -3.68 -18.35 13.33
N ALA A 21 -2.63 -17.56 13.07
CA ALA A 21 -1.41 -17.57 13.87
C ALA A 21 -1.68 -17.21 15.33
N LEU A 22 -2.53 -16.19 15.58
CA LEU A 22 -2.95 -15.82 16.93
C LEU A 22 -3.75 -16.93 17.62
N ARG A 23 -4.46 -17.79 16.88
CA ARG A 23 -5.22 -18.91 17.45
C ARG A 23 -4.41 -20.20 17.66
N SER A 24 -3.18 -20.25 17.15
CA SER A 24 -2.33 -21.45 17.31
C SER A 24 -1.90 -21.66 18.77
N ASN A 25 -1.62 -22.91 19.14
CA ASN A 25 -1.20 -23.32 20.49
C ASN A 25 0.32 -23.16 20.75
N SER A 26 1.04 -22.47 19.86
CA SER A 26 2.48 -22.20 20.03
C SER A 26 2.72 -21.11 21.09
N SER A 27 3.99 -20.91 21.49
CA SER A 27 4.34 -19.87 22.46
C SER A 27 3.90 -18.47 21.98
N LEU A 28 3.66 -17.57 22.93
CA LEU A 28 3.21 -16.20 22.62
C LEU A 28 4.16 -15.50 21.63
N ALA A 29 5.47 -15.62 21.86
CA ALA A 29 6.47 -15.05 20.98
C ALA A 29 6.35 -15.56 19.53
N VAL A 30 6.15 -16.87 19.35
CA VAL A 30 5.99 -17.50 18.03
C VAL A 30 4.69 -17.03 17.35
N ARG A 31 3.58 -16.98 18.09
CA ARG A 31 2.29 -16.50 17.59
C ARG A 31 2.39 -15.05 17.10
N LEU A 32 3.01 -14.18 17.89
CA LEU A 32 3.16 -12.77 17.57
C LEU A 32 4.10 -12.56 16.38
N ASN A 33 5.21 -13.31 16.30
CA ASN A 33 6.12 -13.24 15.17
C ASN A 33 5.43 -13.63 13.85
N ARG A 34 4.68 -14.74 13.84
CA ARG A 34 3.91 -15.19 12.65
C ARG A 34 2.81 -14.20 12.27
N TYR A 35 2.10 -13.65 13.25
CA TYR A 35 1.11 -12.60 13.03
C TYR A 35 1.74 -11.38 12.34
N ASN A 36 2.84 -10.88 12.90
CA ASN A 36 3.54 -9.71 12.37
C ASN A 36 4.07 -9.96 10.96
N HIS A 37 4.63 -11.15 10.70
CA HIS A 37 5.08 -11.55 9.37
C HIS A 37 3.95 -11.48 8.33
N HIS A 38 2.79 -12.09 8.61
CA HIS A 38 1.66 -12.04 7.69
C HIS A 38 1.06 -10.63 7.56
N ARG A 39 1.05 -9.83 8.62
CA ARG A 39 0.59 -8.43 8.55
C ARG A 39 1.52 -7.52 7.76
N ALA A 40 2.83 -7.75 7.82
CA ALA A 40 3.80 -7.02 7.00
C ALA A 40 3.55 -7.27 5.50
N ILE A 41 3.41 -8.53 5.10
CA ILE A 41 3.10 -8.90 3.70
C ILE A 41 1.74 -8.34 3.27
N GLN A 42 0.73 -8.42 4.15
CA GLN A 42 -0.59 -7.90 3.87
C GLN A 42 -0.58 -6.39 3.60
N ARG A 43 0.16 -5.61 4.40
CA ARG A 43 0.31 -4.16 4.25
C ARG A 43 1.09 -3.81 2.97
N SER A 44 2.16 -4.56 2.65
CA SER A 44 2.94 -4.29 1.43
C SER A 44 2.10 -4.54 0.16
N LEU A 45 1.32 -5.62 0.13
CA LEU A 45 0.43 -5.92 -0.99
C LEU A 45 -0.73 -4.92 -1.12
N GLU A 46 -1.26 -4.44 -0.01
CA GLU A 46 -2.30 -3.40 0.00
C GLU A 46 -1.75 -2.05 -0.50
N ALA A 47 -0.54 -1.67 -0.08
CA ALA A 47 0.13 -0.47 -0.59
C ALA A 47 0.39 -0.53 -2.09
N GLN A 48 0.88 -1.68 -2.61
CA GLN A 48 1.06 -1.89 -4.05
C GLN A 48 -0.25 -1.77 -4.82
N SER A 49 -1.33 -2.39 -4.32
CA SER A 49 -2.64 -2.29 -4.95
C SER A 49 -3.15 -0.85 -4.99
N ASN A 50 -2.92 -0.07 -3.93
CA ASN A 50 -3.35 1.32 -3.86
C ASN A 50 -2.54 2.21 -4.82
N ALA A 51 -1.23 1.98 -4.95
CA ALA A 51 -0.40 2.70 -5.91
C ALA A 51 -0.85 2.47 -7.36
N CYS A 52 -1.13 1.21 -7.72
CA CYS A 52 -1.68 0.89 -9.05
C CYS A 52 -3.08 1.50 -9.26
N ALA A 53 -3.96 1.41 -8.26
CA ALA A 53 -5.30 2.01 -8.35
C ALA A 53 -5.25 3.54 -8.48
N TRP A 54 -4.29 4.20 -7.82
CA TRP A 54 -4.06 5.63 -7.98
C TRP A 54 -3.62 5.97 -9.41
N LEU A 55 -2.72 5.19 -10.00
CA LEU A 55 -2.31 5.34 -11.41
C LEU A 55 -3.45 5.13 -12.40
N GLU A 56 -4.33 4.16 -12.16
CA GLU A 56 -5.49 3.90 -13.02
C GLU A 56 -6.54 5.02 -12.94
N ASN A 57 -6.58 5.79 -11.84
CA ASN A 57 -7.50 6.91 -11.65
C ASN A 57 -6.90 8.27 -12.08
N LEU A 58 -5.66 8.29 -12.57
CA LEU A 58 -5.09 9.47 -13.22
C LEU A 58 -5.61 9.53 -14.65
N GLU A 59 -6.57 10.42 -14.91
CA GLU A 59 -7.00 10.77 -16.26
C GLU A 59 -6.18 11.97 -16.79
N GLY A 60 -5.75 11.88 -18.06
CA GLY A 60 -5.13 13.00 -18.79
C GLY A 60 -3.77 13.45 -18.28
N ASP A 61 -3.45 14.73 -18.54
CA ASP A 61 -2.16 15.36 -18.23
C ASP A 61 -2.02 15.71 -16.73
N ALA A 62 -2.88 15.19 -15.86
CA ALA A 62 -2.93 15.52 -14.43
C ALA A 62 -1.60 15.26 -13.69
N TRP A 63 -0.80 14.30 -14.17
CA TRP A 63 0.56 14.11 -13.67
C TRP A 63 1.52 15.22 -14.11
N ALA A 64 1.39 15.71 -15.34
CA ALA A 64 2.18 16.82 -15.86
C ALA A 64 1.81 18.13 -15.15
N ASP A 65 0.52 18.42 -14.97
CA ASP A 65 0.05 19.60 -14.22
C ASP A 65 0.57 19.59 -12.77
N ALA A 66 0.49 18.45 -12.09
CA ALA A 66 1.02 18.31 -10.73
C ALA A 66 2.55 18.53 -10.67
N CYS A 67 3.29 18.12 -11.71
CA CYS A 67 4.73 18.37 -11.79
C CYS A 67 5.04 19.85 -12.04
N GLU A 68 4.27 20.52 -12.90
CA GLU A 68 4.42 21.95 -13.16
C GLU A 68 4.10 22.80 -11.92
N GLU A 69 3.06 22.45 -11.16
CA GLU A 69 2.75 23.15 -9.90
C GLU A 69 3.88 23.02 -8.86
N ILE A 70 4.44 21.81 -8.69
CA ILE A 70 5.56 21.60 -7.77
C ILE A 70 6.79 22.41 -8.21
N ALA A 71 7.09 22.42 -9.51
CA ALA A 71 8.20 23.20 -10.06
C ALA A 71 8.00 24.71 -9.86
N ALA A 72 6.78 25.23 -10.04
CA ALA A 72 6.43 26.62 -9.79
C ALA A 72 6.53 26.99 -8.29
N ALA A 73 6.09 26.10 -7.40
CA ALA A 73 6.20 26.27 -5.95
C ALA A 73 7.67 26.31 -5.48
N LEU A 74 8.55 25.52 -6.11
CA LEU A 74 9.99 25.55 -5.81
C LEU A 74 10.63 26.87 -6.30
N LYS A 75 10.30 27.33 -7.51
CA LYS A 75 10.78 28.61 -8.06
C LYS A 75 10.38 29.80 -7.17
N THR A 76 9.15 29.82 -6.69
CA THR A 76 8.67 30.89 -5.79
C THR A 76 9.37 30.86 -4.43
N LYS A 77 9.67 29.67 -3.88
CA LYS A 77 10.50 29.54 -2.67
C LYS A 77 11.92 30.09 -2.86
N GLU A 78 12.56 29.76 -3.96
CA GLU A 78 13.94 30.19 -4.28
C GLU A 78 14.03 31.72 -4.40
N VAL A 79 13.02 32.36 -5.00
CA VAL A 79 12.93 33.82 -5.11
C VAL A 79 12.68 34.52 -3.77
N SER A 80 12.01 33.85 -2.81
CA SER A 80 11.75 34.43 -1.47
C SER A 80 12.89 34.31 -0.46
N HIS A 81 13.91 33.51 -0.75
CA HIS A 81 15.08 33.30 0.12
C HIS A 81 16.32 34.08 -0.35
N ALA A 82 16.20 34.88 -1.42
CA ALA A 82 17.19 35.84 -1.89
C ALA A 82 16.83 37.26 -1.43
#